data_AF-A0A5C5W373-F1
#
_entry.id   AF-A0A5C5W373-F1
#
_cell.length_a   1.000
_cell.length_b   1.000
_cell.length_c   1.000
_cell.angle_alpha   90.00
_cell.angle_beta   90.00
_cell.angle_gamma   90.00
#
_symmetry.space_group_name_H-M   'P 1'
#
loop_
_entity.id
_entity.type
_entity.pdbx_description
1 polymer ?
#
loop_
_entity_poly.entity_id
_entity_poly.type
_entity_poly.pdbx_seq_one_letter_code
_entity_poly.pdbx_strand_id
1 'polypeptide(L)'
;MTIRARSHVSEFLFLFIMLTIMPSPFVALNTWAQSPSTQLADPQQRIDERLRLQQEEERRRIQRLIEQFADRTREVAAALDELAKKTEALDIRMKALLTNEDGKRLAADRPAFHGFMQALEQPLVSPERVAARKKSIDSILAGLQDELQHPSAGYLPGEASRREVEDAASWTNDRLSAINSHAAWFDTAISKAPKDLDLAKRTTLEEAIKRIQADEREAYIRAVTESRDEARREMEKLLRDTAKQAQGEEERAKAERLLRESRAEQERQRIEYETRLKALEAELKRQSIEAEIRHKDLMAELERARQLAEARRNADDVSADIEKQKIEDAADKQKRIQQCRDPAVQQILAPFLTKGYWQPGDRTGANIDLKPVSYAKLTAFGALQPTALGIRKLLQVATKDPHYGDLDKVRPRWPYNSDIKRIKPEQLEEVKKAQAYLIDLGPTMVELGMLER
;
A
#
# COMPACT_ATOMS: atom_id res chain seq x y z
N MET A 1 -4.21 -48.73 7.08
CA MET A 1 -4.12 -50.10 7.65
C MET A 1 -3.29 -50.00 8.91
N THR A 2 -3.94 -49.99 10.06
CA THR A 2 -3.34 -49.57 11.33
C THR A 2 -3.57 -50.71 12.32
N ILE A 3 -2.50 -51.42 12.67
CA ILE A 3 -2.56 -52.57 13.59
C ILE A 3 -2.39 -52.03 15.01
N ARG A 4 -3.43 -52.23 15.81
CA ARG A 4 -3.54 -51.86 17.22
C ARG A 4 -3.10 -53.07 18.05
N ALA A 5 -2.00 -52.93 18.78
CA ALA A 5 -1.48 -53.97 19.68
C ALA A 5 -2.35 -54.06 20.95
N ARG A 6 -2.84 -55.27 21.25
CA ARG A 6 -3.47 -55.64 22.54
C ARG A 6 -2.40 -56.18 23.47
N SER A 7 -2.24 -55.54 24.63
CA SER A 7 -1.46 -56.04 25.77
C SER A 7 -2.27 -57.08 26.54
N HIS A 8 -1.79 -58.32 26.59
CA HIS A 8 -2.23 -59.32 27.56
C HIS A 8 -1.46 -59.12 28.86
N VAL A 9 -2.17 -58.68 29.90
CA VAL A 9 -1.70 -58.71 31.29
C VAL A 9 -2.08 -60.07 31.86
N SER A 10 -1.09 -60.87 32.25
CA SER A 10 -1.28 -62.15 32.93
C SER A 10 -1.42 -61.88 34.42
N GLU A 11 -2.62 -62.08 34.96
CA GLU A 11 -2.90 -62.14 36.39
C GLU A 11 -2.22 -63.38 36.97
N PHE A 12 -1.27 -63.19 37.89
CA PHE A 12 -0.74 -64.26 38.73
C PHE A 12 -1.53 -64.27 40.04
N LEU A 13 -2.30 -65.35 40.24
CA LEU A 13 -2.97 -65.68 41.50
C LEU A 13 -1.93 -65.88 42.61
N PHE A 14 -2.02 -65.07 43.65
CA PHE A 14 -1.38 -65.34 44.94
C PHE A 14 -2.20 -66.39 45.70
N LEU A 15 -1.64 -67.58 45.89
CA LEU A 15 -2.20 -68.63 46.74
C LEU A 15 -1.82 -68.32 48.20
N PHE A 16 -2.77 -67.77 48.96
CA PHE A 16 -2.65 -67.48 50.39
C PHE A 16 -3.00 -68.76 51.17
N ILE A 17 -2.00 -69.44 51.75
CA ILE A 17 -2.24 -70.56 52.69
C ILE A 17 -2.51 -69.96 54.07
N MET A 18 -3.79 -69.89 54.43
CA MET A 18 -4.28 -69.65 55.79
C MET A 18 -4.04 -70.90 56.64
N LEU A 19 -3.04 -70.86 57.53
CA LEU A 19 -2.88 -71.86 58.59
C LEU A 19 -3.57 -71.36 59.86
N THR A 20 -4.76 -71.89 60.12
CA THR A 20 -5.50 -71.74 61.39
C THR A 20 -4.78 -72.48 62.51
N ILE A 21 -4.24 -71.75 63.50
CA ILE A 21 -3.76 -72.31 64.77
C ILE A 21 -4.80 -72.00 65.85
N MET A 22 -5.33 -73.06 66.46
CA MET A 22 -6.29 -73.07 67.55
C MET A 22 -5.73 -72.43 68.84
N PRO A 23 -6.55 -71.74 69.65
CA PRO A 23 -6.20 -71.37 71.01
C PRO A 23 -6.46 -72.56 71.95
N SER A 24 -5.42 -73.01 72.66
CA SER A 24 -5.55 -74.00 73.73
C SER A 24 -5.53 -73.31 75.10
N PRO A 25 -6.29 -73.82 76.09
CA PRO A 25 -6.62 -73.07 77.29
C PRO A 25 -5.55 -73.13 78.38
N PHE A 26 -5.60 -72.06 79.19
CA PHE A 26 -5.06 -71.93 80.54
C PHE A 26 -5.07 -73.24 81.36
N VAL A 27 -3.91 -73.65 81.83
CA VAL A 27 -3.76 -74.41 83.08
C VAL A 27 -2.75 -73.67 83.95
N ALA A 28 -3.28 -73.05 84.99
CA ALA A 28 -2.50 -72.50 86.09
C ALA A 28 -2.03 -73.65 86.99
N LEU A 29 -0.72 -73.76 87.19
CA LEU A 29 -0.15 -74.53 88.30
C LEU A 29 0.90 -73.66 89.00
N ASN A 30 0.52 -73.22 90.20
CA ASN A 30 1.39 -72.68 91.22
C ASN A 30 2.47 -73.71 91.57
N THR A 31 3.74 -73.33 91.41
CA THR A 31 4.83 -73.89 92.20
C THR A 31 5.71 -72.75 92.68
N TRP A 32 5.51 -72.38 93.95
CA TRP A 32 6.45 -71.62 94.74
C TRP A 32 7.72 -72.45 94.89
N ALA A 33 8.83 -71.97 94.33
CA ALA A 33 10.16 -72.50 94.59
C ALA A 33 11.06 -71.35 95.03
N GLN A 34 11.70 -71.57 96.16
CA GLN A 34 12.47 -70.65 96.97
C GLN A 34 13.58 -69.95 96.18
N SER A 35 13.63 -68.62 96.31
CA SER A 35 14.76 -67.80 95.86
C SER A 35 16.04 -68.20 96.60
N PRO A 36 17.09 -68.69 95.91
CA PRO A 36 18.42 -68.71 96.49
C PRO A 36 18.89 -67.27 96.60
N SER A 37 19.26 -66.85 97.80
CA SER A 37 19.97 -65.60 98.09
C SER A 37 21.28 -65.57 97.30
N THR A 38 21.17 -65.13 96.05
CA THR A 38 22.30 -64.94 95.16
C THR A 38 22.90 -63.60 95.53
N GLN A 39 24.15 -63.63 95.98
CA GLN A 39 24.99 -62.48 96.24
C GLN A 39 24.73 -61.38 95.19
N LEU A 40 24.59 -60.14 95.66
CA LEU A 40 24.50 -58.92 94.84
C LEU A 40 25.78 -58.78 94.00
N ALA A 41 25.86 -59.56 92.92
CA ALA A 41 26.76 -59.28 91.81
C ALA A 41 26.32 -57.94 91.23
N ASP A 42 27.30 -57.05 91.08
CA ASP A 42 27.14 -55.69 90.60
C ASP A 42 26.23 -55.67 89.35
N PRO A 43 25.12 -54.91 89.33
CA PRO A 43 24.21 -54.85 88.18
C PRO A 43 24.94 -54.57 86.85
N GLN A 44 26.11 -53.95 86.88
CA GLN A 44 26.98 -53.74 85.71
C GLN A 44 27.52 -55.06 85.12
N GLN A 45 27.98 -56.00 85.94
CA GLN A 45 28.52 -57.29 85.46
C GLN A 45 27.47 -58.13 84.73
N ARG A 46 26.21 -58.10 85.18
CA ARG A 46 25.10 -58.80 84.52
C ARG A 46 24.73 -58.16 83.18
N ILE A 47 24.90 -56.84 83.06
CA ILE A 47 24.67 -56.12 81.80
C ILE A 47 25.79 -56.48 80.80
N ASP A 48 27.04 -56.48 81.24
CA ASP A 48 28.20 -56.81 80.41
C ASP A 48 28.17 -58.28 79.94
N GLU A 49 27.80 -59.21 80.82
CA GLU A 49 27.67 -60.64 80.45
C GLU A 49 26.54 -60.85 79.44
N ARG A 50 25.38 -60.20 79.61
CA ARG A 50 24.29 -60.24 78.63
C ARG A 50 24.72 -59.65 77.28
N LEU A 51 25.44 -58.52 77.30
CA LEU A 51 25.95 -57.90 76.09
C LEU A 51 26.93 -58.83 75.37
N ARG A 52 27.80 -59.51 76.11
CA ARG A 52 28.75 -60.48 75.56
C ARG A 52 28.05 -61.69 74.94
N LEU A 53 27.06 -62.27 75.63
CA LEU A 53 26.26 -63.38 75.09
C LEU A 53 25.50 -62.96 73.83
N GLN A 54 24.88 -61.77 73.83
CA GLN A 54 24.23 -61.21 72.64
C GLN A 54 25.23 -61.05 71.49
N GLN A 55 26.42 -60.50 71.75
CA GLN A 55 27.46 -60.37 70.73
C GLN A 55 27.95 -61.73 70.22
N GLU A 56 28.11 -62.74 71.08
CA GLU A 56 28.48 -64.10 70.67
C GLU A 56 27.38 -64.77 69.83
N GLU A 57 26.10 -64.59 70.19
CA GLU A 57 24.96 -65.08 69.42
C GLU A 57 24.83 -64.37 68.05
N GLU A 58 24.99 -63.05 68.02
CA GLU A 58 25.02 -62.26 66.79
C GLU A 58 26.16 -62.70 65.88
N ARG A 59 27.37 -62.90 66.42
CA ARG A 59 28.51 -63.44 65.66
C ARG A 59 28.20 -64.81 65.07
N ARG A 60 27.66 -65.74 65.85
CA ARG A 60 27.26 -67.07 65.35
C ARG A 60 26.14 -66.99 64.30
N ARG A 61 25.23 -66.04 64.43
CA ARG A 61 24.17 -65.80 63.44
C ARG A 61 24.76 -65.27 62.14
N ILE A 62 25.63 -64.27 62.21
CA ILE A 62 26.32 -63.69 61.05
C ILE A 62 27.16 -64.75 60.34
N GLN A 63 27.94 -65.54 61.09
CA GLN A 63 28.75 -66.62 60.54
C GLN A 63 27.90 -67.63 59.77
N ARG A 64 26.77 -68.09 60.34
CA ARG A 64 25.84 -68.99 59.63
C ARG A 64 25.27 -68.37 58.35
N LEU A 65 24.99 -67.07 58.33
CA LEU A 65 24.53 -66.38 57.12
C LEU A 65 25.62 -66.29 56.05
N ILE A 66 26.88 -66.05 56.44
CA ILE A 66 28.03 -66.05 55.53
C ILE A 66 28.25 -67.46 54.97
N GLU A 67 28.21 -68.50 55.81
CA GLU A 67 28.34 -69.90 55.38
C GLU A 67 27.24 -70.28 54.38
N GLN A 68 25.97 -69.98 54.68
CA GLN A 68 24.85 -70.21 53.76
C GLN A 68 25.02 -69.48 52.42
N PHE A 69 25.48 -68.23 52.46
CA PHE A 69 25.74 -67.46 51.24
C PHE A 69 26.93 -68.01 50.45
N ALA A 70 27.99 -68.47 51.13
CA ALA A 70 29.14 -69.12 50.51
C ALA A 70 28.78 -70.47 49.88
N ASP A 71 27.93 -71.27 50.54
CA ASP A 71 27.38 -72.52 49.99
C ASP A 71 26.61 -72.23 48.70
N ARG A 72 25.70 -71.25 48.73
CA ARG A 72 24.93 -70.84 47.55
C ARG A 72 25.83 -70.35 46.42
N THR A 73 26.86 -69.55 46.75
CA THR A 73 27.82 -69.05 45.76
C THR A 73 28.61 -70.20 45.12
N ARG A 74 28.99 -71.22 45.91
CA ARG A 74 29.62 -72.47 45.40
C ARG A 74 28.70 -73.25 44.46
N GLU A 75 27.41 -73.38 44.78
CA GLU A 75 26.43 -74.02 43.90
C GLU A 75 26.36 -73.31 42.54
N VAL A 76 26.32 -71.97 42.54
CA VAL A 76 26.28 -71.17 41.31
C VAL A 76 27.57 -71.32 40.50
N ALA A 77 28.73 -71.32 41.15
CA ALA A 77 30.01 -71.57 40.49
C ALA A 77 30.05 -72.96 39.83
N ALA A 78 29.58 -74.00 40.52
CA ALA A 78 29.49 -75.35 39.97
C ALA A 78 28.51 -75.45 38.79
N ALA A 79 27.36 -74.76 38.86
CA ALA A 79 26.41 -74.69 37.75
C ALA A 79 26.99 -73.97 36.53
N LEU A 80 27.79 -72.91 36.74
CA LEU A 80 28.51 -72.23 35.66
C LEU A 80 29.56 -73.14 35.01
N ASP A 81 30.21 -74.01 35.79
CA ASP A 81 31.11 -75.04 35.27
C ASP A 81 30.40 -76.11 34.45
N GLU A 82 29.22 -76.56 34.89
CA GLU A 82 28.37 -77.44 34.08
C GLU A 82 27.96 -76.76 32.77
N LEU A 83 27.55 -75.49 32.84
CA LEU A 83 27.16 -74.71 31.67
C LEU A 83 28.31 -74.58 30.68
N ALA A 84 29.53 -74.30 31.16
CA ALA A 84 30.73 -74.25 30.33
C ALA A 84 30.97 -75.58 29.60
N LYS A 85 30.96 -76.70 30.33
CA LYS A 85 31.15 -78.05 29.76
C LYS A 85 30.10 -78.39 28.72
N LYS A 86 28.82 -78.07 28.98
CA LYS A 86 27.73 -78.33 28.04
C LYS A 86 27.80 -77.43 26.80
N THR A 87 28.21 -76.18 26.97
CA THR A 87 28.43 -75.26 25.84
C THR A 87 29.54 -75.78 24.93
N GLU A 88 30.67 -76.20 25.51
CA GLU A 88 31.80 -76.77 24.77
C GLU A 88 31.42 -78.07 24.07
N ALA A 89 30.71 -78.98 24.77
CA ALA A 89 30.24 -80.23 24.16
C ALA A 89 29.28 -79.99 22.98
N LEU A 90 28.40 -78.99 23.10
CA LEU A 90 27.50 -78.61 22.01
C LEU A 90 28.27 -78.02 20.82
N ASP A 91 29.25 -77.16 21.06
CA ASP A 91 30.11 -76.58 20.01
C ASP A 91 30.92 -77.66 19.26
N ILE A 92 31.54 -78.59 20.00
CA ILE A 92 32.24 -79.74 19.42
C ILE A 92 31.28 -80.57 18.55
N ARG A 93 30.07 -80.83 19.04
CA ARG A 93 29.04 -81.56 18.30
C ARG A 93 28.62 -80.80 17.03
N MET A 94 28.38 -79.49 17.12
CA MET A 94 28.01 -78.67 15.97
C MET A 94 29.12 -78.66 14.90
N LYS A 95 30.39 -78.57 15.32
CA LYS A 95 31.55 -78.67 14.41
C LYS A 95 31.64 -80.04 13.77
N ALA A 96 31.40 -81.12 14.52
CA ALA A 96 31.37 -82.48 13.96
C ALA A 96 30.24 -82.67 12.93
N LEU A 97 29.07 -82.06 13.17
CA LEU A 97 27.95 -82.07 12.23
C LEU A 97 28.24 -81.34 10.91
N LEU A 98 29.29 -80.52 10.83
CA LEU A 98 29.64 -79.87 9.56
C LEU A 98 30.13 -80.88 8.51
N THR A 99 30.79 -81.96 8.94
CA THR A 99 31.50 -82.88 8.05
C THR A 99 31.03 -84.33 8.14
N ASN A 100 30.33 -84.72 9.22
CA ASN A 100 29.89 -86.10 9.41
C ASN A 100 28.62 -86.46 8.60
N GLU A 101 28.27 -87.75 8.64
CA GLU A 101 27.13 -88.33 7.92
C GLU A 101 25.77 -87.80 8.42
N ASP A 102 25.64 -87.52 9.72
CA ASP A 102 24.43 -86.91 10.28
C ASP A 102 24.25 -85.45 9.81
N GLY A 103 25.36 -84.74 9.62
CA GLY A 103 25.41 -83.43 8.96
C GLY A 103 24.84 -83.44 7.57
N LYS A 104 25.23 -84.42 6.74
CA LYS A 104 24.68 -84.60 5.38
C LYS A 104 23.17 -84.84 5.40
N ARG A 105 22.66 -85.55 6.41
CA ARG A 105 21.21 -85.75 6.60
C ARG A 105 20.51 -84.46 6.99
N LEU A 106 21.08 -83.68 7.93
CA LEU A 106 20.55 -82.37 8.30
C LEU A 106 20.53 -81.41 7.10
N ALA A 107 21.57 -81.43 6.26
CA ALA A 107 21.62 -80.63 5.04
C ALA A 107 20.54 -81.00 4.01
N ALA A 108 20.11 -82.26 3.98
CA ALA A 108 19.05 -82.72 3.10
C ALA A 108 17.63 -82.36 3.61
N ASP A 109 17.46 -82.20 4.92
CA ASP A 109 16.19 -81.82 5.54
C ASP A 109 16.09 -80.31 5.74
N ARG A 110 15.29 -79.63 4.90
CA ARG A 110 15.23 -78.15 4.88
C ARG A 110 14.90 -77.52 6.24
N PRO A 111 13.90 -77.96 7.01
CA PRO A 111 13.62 -77.40 8.34
C PRO A 111 14.78 -77.59 9.32
N ALA A 112 15.39 -78.78 9.35
CA ALA A 112 16.54 -79.04 10.23
C ALA A 112 17.77 -78.21 9.84
N PHE A 113 18.04 -78.07 8.55
CA PHE A 113 19.10 -77.20 8.04
C PHE A 113 18.94 -75.76 8.51
N HIS A 114 17.73 -75.18 8.41
CA HIS A 114 17.48 -73.80 8.87
C HIS A 114 17.63 -73.67 10.38
N GLY A 115 17.17 -74.66 11.16
CA GLY A 115 17.41 -74.67 12.60
C GLY A 115 18.90 -74.73 12.97
N PHE A 116 19.70 -75.48 12.21
CA PHE A 116 21.16 -75.51 12.38
C PHE A 116 21.79 -74.16 12.06
N MET A 117 21.38 -73.52 10.95
CA MET A 117 21.86 -72.19 10.57
C MET A 117 21.56 -71.16 11.66
N GLN A 118 20.33 -71.16 12.19
CA GLN A 118 19.94 -70.28 13.29
C GLN A 118 20.80 -70.52 14.54
N ALA A 119 21.09 -71.78 14.88
CA ALA A 119 21.96 -72.13 15.99
C ALA A 119 23.39 -71.60 15.82
N LEU A 120 23.90 -71.62 14.59
CA LEU A 120 25.25 -71.17 14.25
C LEU A 120 25.35 -69.64 14.23
N GLU A 121 24.34 -68.95 13.71
CA GLU A 121 24.28 -67.49 13.69
C GLU A 121 24.00 -66.87 15.07
N GLN A 122 23.25 -67.57 15.92
CA GLN A 122 22.82 -67.10 17.23
C GLN A 122 23.17 -68.12 18.32
N PRO A 123 24.46 -68.25 18.71
CA PRO A 123 24.85 -69.17 19.76
C PRO A 123 24.15 -68.81 21.07
N LEU A 124 23.53 -69.81 21.72
CA LEU A 124 22.76 -69.61 22.96
C LEU A 124 23.60 -68.97 24.08
N VAL A 125 24.88 -69.33 24.13
CA VAL A 125 25.83 -68.90 25.15
C VAL A 125 27.21 -68.78 24.50
N SER A 126 27.88 -67.64 24.70
CA SER A 126 29.29 -67.49 24.35
C SER A 126 30.17 -68.00 25.49
N PRO A 127 31.25 -68.77 25.21
CA PRO A 127 32.17 -69.26 26.24
C PRO A 127 32.82 -68.12 27.03
N GLU A 128 33.10 -66.99 26.37
CA GLU A 128 33.66 -65.79 27.00
C GLU A 128 32.71 -65.22 28.08
N ARG A 129 31.40 -65.26 27.80
CA ARG A 129 30.39 -64.76 28.74
C ARG A 129 30.25 -65.65 29.97
N VAL A 130 30.36 -66.97 29.80
CA VAL A 130 30.37 -67.92 30.93
C VAL A 130 31.61 -67.70 31.78
N ALA A 131 32.79 -67.61 31.16
CA ALA A 131 34.05 -67.39 31.84
C ALA A 131 34.06 -66.06 32.63
N ALA A 132 33.54 -64.98 32.04
CA ALA A 132 33.44 -63.69 32.71
C ALA A 132 32.53 -63.74 33.94
N ARG A 133 31.35 -64.37 33.85
CA ARG A 133 30.44 -64.55 34.99
C ARG A 133 31.05 -65.44 36.06
N LYS A 134 31.67 -66.56 35.66
CA LYS A 134 32.34 -67.47 36.59
C LYS A 134 33.43 -66.74 37.37
N LYS A 135 34.29 -65.97 36.70
CA LYS A 135 35.33 -65.17 37.34
C LYS A 135 34.77 -64.22 38.40
N SER A 136 33.62 -63.60 38.14
CA SER A 136 32.96 -62.71 39.10
C SER A 136 32.48 -63.47 40.34
N ILE A 137 31.81 -64.61 40.14
CA ILE A 137 31.31 -65.47 41.22
C ILE A 137 32.47 -66.07 42.03
N ASP A 138 33.55 -66.50 41.38
CA ASP A 138 34.76 -67.00 42.05
C ASP A 138 35.42 -65.90 42.90
N SER A 139 35.40 -64.64 42.43
CA SER A 139 35.91 -63.50 43.20
C SER A 139 35.08 -63.24 44.46
N ILE A 140 33.74 -63.32 44.37
CA ILE A 140 32.86 -63.21 45.54
C ILE A 140 33.14 -64.35 46.51
N LEU A 141 33.23 -65.58 46.00
CA LEU A 141 33.50 -66.76 46.81
C LEU A 141 34.84 -66.67 47.54
N ALA A 142 35.90 -66.20 46.88
CA ALA A 142 37.20 -66.00 47.49
C ALA A 142 37.13 -64.98 48.64
N GLY A 143 36.40 -63.88 48.46
CA GLY A 143 36.17 -62.89 49.52
C GLY A 143 35.39 -63.46 50.72
N LEU A 144 34.38 -64.30 50.47
CA LEU A 144 33.64 -64.98 51.54
C LEU A 144 34.51 -65.99 52.31
N GLN A 145 35.40 -66.70 51.60
CA GLN A 145 36.31 -67.66 52.22
C GLN A 145 37.35 -66.98 53.11
N ASP A 146 37.88 -65.84 52.67
CA ASP A 146 38.78 -65.03 53.49
C ASP A 146 38.09 -64.53 54.76
N GLU A 147 36.85 -64.04 54.64
CA GLU A 147 36.06 -63.58 55.78
C GLU A 147 35.71 -64.72 56.77
N LEU A 148 35.46 -65.94 56.28
CA LEU A 148 35.23 -67.11 57.14
C LEU A 148 36.49 -67.53 57.92
N GLN A 149 37.68 -67.32 57.35
CA GLN A 149 38.96 -67.58 58.00
C GLN A 149 39.36 -66.46 58.97
N HIS A 150 39.00 -65.22 58.63
CA HIS A 150 39.35 -64.01 59.37
C HIS A 150 38.08 -63.19 59.69
N PRO A 151 37.23 -63.64 60.63
CA PRO A 151 35.94 -62.99 60.87
C PRO A 151 36.12 -61.55 61.35
N SER A 152 35.67 -60.60 60.54
CA SER A 152 35.64 -59.19 60.89
C SER A 152 34.31 -58.84 61.56
N ALA A 153 34.37 -57.98 62.57
CA ALA A 153 33.17 -57.59 63.30
C ALA A 153 32.25 -56.76 62.41
N GLY A 154 31.08 -57.31 62.07
CA GLY A 154 30.02 -56.60 61.36
C GLY A 154 30.01 -56.75 59.83
N TYR A 155 30.87 -57.60 59.25
CA TYR A 155 30.79 -57.88 57.82
C TYR A 155 29.55 -58.71 57.50
N LEU A 156 28.81 -58.25 56.49
CA LEU A 156 27.77 -59.01 55.82
C LEU A 156 27.96 -58.79 54.31
N PRO A 157 27.76 -59.83 53.48
CA PRO A 157 27.83 -59.68 52.02
C PRO A 157 26.87 -58.59 51.59
N GLY A 158 27.40 -57.56 50.92
CA GLY A 158 26.63 -56.43 50.45
C GLY A 158 25.50 -56.85 49.52
N GLU A 159 24.44 -56.05 49.44
CA GLU A 159 23.29 -56.33 48.59
C GLU A 159 23.68 -56.52 47.11
N ALA A 160 24.71 -55.79 46.65
CA ALA A 160 25.25 -55.93 45.31
C ALA A 160 25.77 -57.35 45.02
N SER A 161 26.59 -57.93 45.92
CA SER A 161 27.10 -59.29 45.76
C SER A 161 26.00 -60.33 45.81
N ARG A 162 24.96 -60.13 46.64
CA ARG A 162 23.81 -61.05 46.71
C ARG A 162 23.02 -61.05 45.40
N ARG A 163 22.68 -59.87 44.89
CA ARG A 163 22.00 -59.71 43.60
C ARG A 163 22.82 -60.33 42.47
N GLU A 164 24.14 -60.13 42.48
CA GLU A 164 25.01 -60.71 41.46
C GLU A 164 25.00 -62.25 41.46
N VAL A 165 25.05 -62.87 42.64
CA VAL A 165 24.95 -64.34 42.79
C VAL A 165 23.57 -64.84 42.36
N GLU A 166 22.48 -64.16 42.74
CA GLU A 166 21.12 -64.51 42.33
C GLU A 166 20.89 -64.37 40.82
N ASP A 167 21.35 -63.27 40.23
CA ASP A 167 21.31 -63.02 38.79
C ASP A 167 22.11 -64.08 38.02
N ALA A 168 23.30 -64.43 38.52
CA ALA A 168 24.10 -65.50 37.94
C ALA A 168 23.42 -66.87 38.06
N ALA A 169 22.77 -67.16 39.19
CA ALA A 169 22.03 -68.41 39.38
C ALA A 169 20.86 -68.53 38.38
N SER A 170 20.02 -67.49 38.31
CA SER A 170 18.87 -67.43 37.39
C SER A 170 19.32 -67.57 35.93
N TRP A 171 20.29 -66.75 35.53
CA TRP A 171 20.85 -66.79 34.18
C TRP A 171 21.44 -68.18 33.83
N THR A 172 22.19 -68.80 34.75
CA THR A 172 22.83 -70.10 34.51
C THR A 172 21.79 -71.20 34.32
N ASN A 173 20.75 -71.23 35.16
CA ASN A 173 19.67 -72.21 35.06
C ASN A 173 18.89 -72.07 33.75
N ASP A 174 18.56 -70.84 33.36
CA ASP A 174 17.88 -70.55 32.09
C ASP A 174 18.72 -71.04 30.90
N ARG A 175 20.04 -70.79 30.92
CA ARG A 175 20.95 -71.21 29.86
C ARG A 175 21.20 -72.71 29.84
N LEU A 176 21.31 -73.36 30.99
CA LEU A 176 21.39 -74.83 31.07
C LEU A 176 20.15 -75.47 30.46
N SER A 177 18.96 -74.96 30.81
CA SER A 177 17.68 -75.42 30.24
C SER A 177 17.63 -75.23 28.72
N ALA A 178 18.05 -74.06 28.22
CA ALA A 178 18.10 -73.77 26.80
C ALA A 178 19.06 -74.70 26.05
N ILE A 179 20.27 -74.93 26.57
CA ILE A 179 21.26 -75.83 25.97
C ILE A 179 20.74 -77.26 25.94
N ASN A 180 20.14 -77.76 27.02
CA ASN A 180 19.56 -79.10 27.06
C ASN A 180 18.44 -79.25 26.01
N SER A 181 17.58 -78.22 25.88
CA SER A 181 16.51 -78.19 24.86
C SER A 181 17.09 -78.20 23.45
N HIS A 182 18.19 -77.47 23.22
CA HIS A 182 18.85 -77.41 21.92
C HIS A 182 19.55 -78.73 21.57
N ALA A 183 20.21 -79.36 22.54
CA ALA A 183 20.80 -80.69 22.36
C ALA A 183 19.73 -81.74 22.01
N ALA A 184 18.59 -81.73 22.72
CA ALA A 184 17.46 -82.60 22.42
C ALA A 184 16.83 -82.32 21.06
N TRP A 185 16.81 -81.04 20.65
CA TRP A 185 16.40 -80.66 19.29
C TRP A 185 17.33 -81.26 18.23
N PHE A 186 18.66 -81.21 18.41
CA PHE A 186 19.60 -81.87 17.48
C PHE A 186 19.35 -83.37 17.39
N ASP A 187 19.14 -84.05 18.52
CA ASP A 187 18.82 -85.49 18.53
C ASP A 187 17.51 -85.79 17.76
N THR A 188 16.51 -84.93 17.95
CA THR A 188 15.22 -85.04 17.26
C THR A 188 15.34 -84.75 15.76
N ALA A 189 16.11 -83.73 15.38
CA ALA A 189 16.32 -83.35 13.99
C ALA A 189 17.09 -84.44 13.23
N ILE A 190 18.15 -84.98 13.82
CA ILE A 190 18.95 -86.07 13.24
C ILE A 190 18.12 -87.35 13.12
N SER A 191 17.32 -87.69 14.15
CA SER A 191 16.50 -88.91 14.12
C SER A 191 15.34 -88.85 13.13
N LYS A 192 14.77 -87.65 12.89
CA LYS A 192 13.73 -87.39 11.89
C LYS A 192 14.28 -87.25 10.46
N ALA A 193 15.57 -86.95 10.32
CA ALA A 193 16.16 -86.78 9.01
C ALA A 193 16.06 -88.08 8.19
N PRO A 194 15.91 -88.00 6.87
CA PRO A 194 15.61 -89.18 6.06
C PRO A 194 16.76 -90.19 6.11
N LYS A 195 16.45 -91.43 6.51
CA LYS A 195 17.46 -92.49 6.71
C LYS A 195 17.88 -93.16 5.39
N ASP A 196 16.98 -93.17 4.40
CA ASP A 196 17.15 -93.86 3.12
C ASP A 196 17.92 -93.02 2.08
N LEU A 197 18.70 -92.03 2.51
CA LEU A 197 19.50 -91.18 1.63
C LEU A 197 20.82 -91.86 1.28
N ASP A 198 21.18 -91.82 0.00
CA ASP A 198 22.52 -92.16 -0.48
C ASP A 198 23.51 -91.06 -0.07
N LEU A 199 24.10 -91.19 1.13
CA LEU A 199 24.96 -90.17 1.73
C LEU A 199 26.30 -89.99 0.99
N ALA A 200 26.70 -90.93 0.14
CA ALA A 200 27.88 -90.79 -0.70
C ALA A 200 27.71 -89.71 -1.78
N LYS A 201 26.46 -89.43 -2.18
CA LYS A 201 26.13 -88.41 -3.18
C LYS A 201 25.69 -87.07 -2.58
N ARG A 202 25.60 -86.96 -1.26
CA ARG A 202 25.12 -85.75 -0.58
C ARG A 202 26.30 -84.87 -0.20
N THR A 203 26.11 -83.57 -0.41
CA THR A 203 27.04 -82.54 0.05
C THR A 203 27.08 -82.51 1.56
N THR A 204 28.24 -82.14 2.11
CA THR A 204 28.36 -81.93 3.55
C THR A 204 27.52 -80.74 4.00
N LEU A 205 27.25 -80.64 5.30
CA LEU A 205 26.54 -79.49 5.84
C LEU A 205 27.35 -78.21 5.62
N GLU A 206 28.67 -78.27 5.76
CA GLU A 206 29.56 -77.14 5.47
C GLU A 206 29.43 -76.65 4.01
N GLU A 207 29.39 -77.57 3.04
CA GLU A 207 29.20 -77.23 1.62
C GLU A 207 27.82 -76.61 1.36
N ALA A 208 26.77 -77.14 2.00
CA ALA A 208 25.42 -76.58 1.90
C ALA A 208 25.34 -75.16 2.47
N ILE A 209 26.00 -74.90 3.61
CA ILE A 209 26.11 -73.56 4.21
C ILE A 209 26.85 -72.61 3.27
N LYS A 210 28.02 -73.02 2.75
CA LYS A 210 28.81 -72.21 1.81
C LYS A 210 28.02 -71.86 0.55
N ARG A 211 27.24 -72.82 0.03
CA ARG A 211 26.37 -72.60 -1.13
C ARG A 211 25.31 -71.54 -0.86
N ILE A 212 24.60 -71.63 0.26
CA ILE A 212 23.57 -70.63 0.60
C ILE A 212 24.18 -69.26 0.83
N GLN A 213 25.32 -69.18 1.51
CA GLN A 213 26.04 -67.91 1.67
C GLN A 213 26.51 -67.32 0.32
N ALA A 214 26.89 -68.17 -0.64
CA ALA A 214 27.22 -67.72 -1.99
C ALA A 214 25.96 -67.22 -2.73
N ASP A 215 24.86 -67.98 -2.68
CA ASP A 215 23.57 -67.61 -3.29
C ASP A 215 23.04 -66.28 -2.73
N GLU A 216 23.15 -66.06 -1.41
CA GLU A 216 22.78 -64.81 -0.74
C GLU A 216 23.67 -63.64 -1.16
N ARG A 217 24.98 -63.85 -1.26
CA ARG A 217 25.92 -62.82 -1.76
C ARG A 217 25.61 -62.45 -3.21
N GLU A 218 25.35 -63.43 -4.06
CA GLU A 218 24.97 -63.18 -5.46
C GLU A 218 23.62 -62.47 -5.56
N ALA A 219 22.63 -62.83 -4.74
CA ALA A 219 21.36 -62.12 -4.64
C ALA A 219 21.54 -60.67 -4.19
N TYR A 220 22.38 -60.43 -3.18
CA TYR A 220 22.71 -59.08 -2.73
C TYR A 220 23.41 -58.25 -3.81
N ILE A 221 24.43 -58.82 -4.48
CA ILE A 221 25.13 -58.15 -5.58
C ILE A 221 24.13 -57.79 -6.69
N ARG A 222 23.25 -58.71 -7.08
CA ARG A 222 22.20 -58.45 -8.08
C ARG A 222 21.29 -57.29 -7.67
N ALA A 223 20.77 -57.31 -6.44
CA ALA A 223 19.91 -56.24 -5.93
C ALA A 223 20.63 -54.87 -5.90
N VAL A 224 21.91 -54.84 -5.53
CA VAL A 224 22.72 -53.61 -5.55
C VAL A 224 22.96 -53.12 -6.98
N THR A 225 23.23 -54.03 -7.93
CA THR A 225 23.40 -53.64 -9.34
C THR A 225 22.10 -53.12 -9.95
N GLU A 226 20.98 -53.79 -9.68
CA GLU A 226 19.65 -53.39 -10.17
C GLU A 226 19.25 -52.01 -9.63
N SER A 227 19.38 -51.80 -8.31
CA SER A 227 19.09 -50.50 -7.69
C SER A 227 20.00 -49.38 -8.22
N ARG A 228 21.28 -49.67 -8.51
CA ARG A 228 22.19 -48.69 -9.13
C ARG A 228 21.78 -48.35 -10.56
N ASP A 229 21.36 -49.33 -11.35
CA ASP A 229 20.92 -49.11 -12.72
C ASP A 229 19.57 -48.38 -12.78
N GLU A 230 18.65 -48.68 -11.86
CA GLU A 230 17.41 -47.90 -11.67
C GLU A 230 17.71 -46.45 -11.31
N ALA A 231 18.56 -46.21 -10.31
CA ALA A 231 18.97 -44.85 -9.93
C ALA A 231 19.62 -44.08 -11.09
N ARG A 232 20.42 -44.76 -11.93
CA ARG A 232 20.99 -44.16 -13.15
C ARG A 232 19.92 -43.78 -14.16
N ARG A 233 18.94 -44.65 -14.42
CA ARG A 233 17.83 -44.35 -15.35
C ARG A 233 16.98 -43.18 -14.86
N GLU A 234 16.72 -43.10 -13.56
CA GLU A 234 16.00 -41.97 -12.96
C GLU A 234 16.80 -40.67 -13.07
N MET A 235 18.10 -40.72 -12.78
CA MET A 235 19.00 -39.58 -12.92
C MET A 235 19.07 -39.09 -14.37
N GLU A 236 19.17 -39.99 -15.35
CA GLU A 236 19.14 -39.63 -16.77
C GLU A 236 17.82 -38.99 -17.18
N LYS A 237 16.69 -39.51 -16.68
CA LYS A 237 15.36 -38.92 -16.92
C LYS A 237 15.29 -37.51 -16.34
N LEU A 238 15.75 -37.33 -15.10
CA LEU A 238 15.79 -36.01 -14.45
C LEU A 238 16.65 -35.02 -15.24
N LEU A 239 17.84 -35.44 -15.69
CA LEU A 239 18.72 -34.61 -16.52
C LEU A 239 18.07 -34.21 -17.86
N ARG A 240 17.32 -35.12 -18.49
CA ARG A 240 16.57 -34.78 -19.72
C ARG A 240 15.43 -33.80 -19.45
N ASP A 241 14.71 -33.98 -18.35
CA ASP A 241 13.59 -33.12 -18.00
C ASP A 241 14.08 -31.71 -17.60
N THR A 242 15.19 -31.61 -16.85
CA THR A 242 15.81 -30.31 -16.53
C THR A 242 16.38 -29.63 -17.77
N ALA A 243 17.00 -30.37 -18.69
CA ALA A 243 17.47 -29.81 -19.96
C ALA A 243 16.31 -29.23 -20.80
N LYS A 244 15.17 -29.93 -20.87
CA LYS A 244 13.96 -29.43 -21.55
C LYS A 244 13.38 -28.19 -20.87
N GLN A 245 13.37 -28.15 -19.54
CA GLN A 245 12.92 -26.98 -18.79
C GLN A 245 13.82 -25.77 -19.06
N ALA A 246 15.14 -25.95 -19.02
CA ALA A 246 16.10 -24.89 -19.31
C ALA A 246 15.93 -24.35 -20.75
N GLN A 247 15.72 -25.21 -21.74
CA GLN A 247 15.40 -24.80 -23.12
C GLN A 247 14.10 -23.98 -23.18
N GLY A 248 13.04 -24.46 -22.52
CA GLY A 248 11.77 -23.74 -22.47
C GLY A 248 11.86 -22.37 -21.78
N GLU A 249 12.69 -22.23 -20.74
CA GLU A 249 12.97 -20.95 -20.09
C GLU A 249 13.76 -20.00 -21.00
N GLU A 250 14.74 -20.51 -21.75
CA GLU A 250 15.50 -19.72 -22.72
C GLU A 250 14.58 -19.18 -23.83
N GLU A 251 13.68 -20.02 -24.35
CA GLU A 251 12.70 -19.61 -25.36
C GLU A 251 11.71 -18.56 -24.81
N ARG A 252 11.23 -18.73 -23.57
CA ARG A 252 10.38 -17.73 -22.90
C ARG A 252 11.10 -16.40 -22.70
N ALA A 253 12.36 -16.44 -22.26
CA ALA A 253 13.17 -15.24 -22.08
C ALA A 253 13.40 -14.52 -23.43
N LYS A 254 13.62 -15.25 -24.52
CA LYS A 254 13.70 -14.69 -25.88
C LYS A 254 12.38 -14.05 -26.31
N ALA A 255 11.26 -14.74 -26.11
CA ALA A 255 9.93 -14.22 -26.43
C ALA A 255 9.60 -12.95 -25.62
N GLU A 256 9.94 -12.90 -24.34
CA GLU A 256 9.74 -11.74 -23.49
C GLU A 256 10.59 -10.54 -23.95
N ARG A 257 11.84 -10.77 -24.34
CA ARG A 257 12.70 -9.72 -24.93
C ARG A 257 12.07 -9.13 -26.18
N LEU A 258 11.62 -9.96 -27.11
CA LEU A 258 10.95 -9.52 -28.34
C LEU A 258 9.66 -8.75 -28.05
N LEU A 259 8.85 -9.20 -27.09
CA LEU A 259 7.64 -8.49 -26.66
C LEU A 259 7.96 -7.13 -26.06
N ARG A 260 9.03 -7.04 -25.26
CA ARG A 260 9.47 -5.78 -24.66
C ARG A 260 9.97 -4.80 -25.70
N GLU A 261 10.75 -5.27 -26.68
CA GLU A 261 11.22 -4.48 -27.82
C GLU A 261 10.03 -3.95 -28.64
N SER A 262 9.09 -4.83 -29.00
CA SER A 262 7.88 -4.45 -29.75
C SER A 262 7.03 -3.41 -28.99
N ARG A 263 6.85 -3.56 -27.67
CA ARG A 263 6.14 -2.56 -26.85
C ARG A 263 6.86 -1.22 -26.81
N ALA A 264 8.19 -1.23 -26.70
CA ALA A 264 8.98 0.00 -26.72
C ALA A 264 8.87 0.72 -28.07
N GLU A 265 8.83 -0.02 -29.18
CA GLU A 265 8.60 0.55 -30.52
C GLU A 265 7.20 1.14 -30.65
N GLN A 266 6.17 0.44 -30.19
CA GLN A 266 4.79 0.94 -30.20
C GLN A 266 4.66 2.24 -29.39
N GLU A 267 5.28 2.30 -28.22
CA GLU A 267 5.24 3.51 -27.39
C GLU A 267 6.01 4.67 -28.05
N ARG A 268 7.15 4.40 -28.70
CA ARG A 268 7.87 5.41 -29.48
C ARG A 268 7.00 5.97 -30.60
N GLN A 269 6.34 5.10 -31.37
CA GLN A 269 5.43 5.52 -32.43
C GLN A 269 4.29 6.36 -31.85
N ARG A 270 3.70 5.94 -30.73
CA ARG A 270 2.63 6.68 -30.07
C ARG A 270 3.08 8.08 -29.65
N ILE A 271 4.24 8.21 -29.01
CA ILE A 271 4.79 9.51 -28.60
C ILE A 271 5.05 10.39 -29.83
N GLU A 272 5.59 9.81 -30.92
CA GLU A 272 5.82 10.53 -32.17
C GLU A 272 4.50 11.05 -32.78
N TYR A 273 3.45 10.24 -32.80
CA TYR A 273 2.12 10.67 -33.26
C TYR A 273 1.52 11.75 -32.36
N GLU A 274 1.57 11.58 -31.04
CA GLU A 274 1.03 12.55 -30.08
C GLU A 274 1.77 13.90 -30.17
N THR A 275 3.10 13.88 -30.34
CA THR A 275 3.90 15.10 -30.50
C THR A 275 3.58 15.79 -31.83
N ARG A 276 3.43 15.03 -32.92
CA ARG A 276 3.00 15.57 -34.22
C ARG A 276 1.61 16.19 -34.16
N LEU A 277 0.65 15.55 -33.48
CA LEU A 277 -0.69 16.08 -33.28
C LEU A 277 -0.66 17.40 -32.49
N LYS A 278 0.08 17.47 -31.39
CA LYS A 278 0.23 18.71 -30.60
C LYS A 278 0.88 19.84 -31.40
N ALA A 279 1.86 19.53 -32.25
CA ALA A 279 2.49 20.50 -33.12
C ALA A 279 1.48 21.08 -34.13
N LEU A 280 0.68 20.22 -34.77
CA LEU A 280 -0.39 20.64 -35.68
C LEU A 280 -1.46 21.48 -34.97
N GLU A 281 -1.90 21.08 -33.77
CA GLU A 281 -2.85 21.87 -32.99
C GLU A 281 -2.31 23.25 -32.63
N ALA A 282 -1.03 23.34 -32.25
CA ALA A 282 -0.39 24.61 -31.95
C ALA A 282 -0.28 25.51 -33.19
N GLU A 283 0.02 24.93 -34.35
CA GLU A 283 0.06 25.64 -35.62
C GLU A 283 -1.33 26.16 -36.02
N LEU A 284 -2.36 25.31 -35.93
CA LEU A 284 -3.74 25.72 -36.20
C LEU A 284 -4.22 26.83 -35.25
N LYS A 285 -3.87 26.76 -33.97
CA LYS A 285 -4.17 27.84 -33.00
C LYS A 285 -3.46 29.15 -33.36
N ARG A 286 -2.21 29.09 -33.83
CA ARG A 286 -1.50 30.28 -34.30
C ARG A 286 -2.20 30.89 -35.52
N GLN A 287 -2.57 30.05 -36.48
CA GLN A 287 -3.31 30.49 -37.67
C GLN A 287 -4.67 31.10 -37.29
N SER A 288 -5.40 30.52 -36.33
CA SER A 288 -6.69 31.07 -35.90
C SER A 288 -6.54 32.42 -35.19
N ILE A 289 -5.52 32.56 -34.32
CA ILE A 289 -5.24 33.84 -33.64
C ILE A 289 -4.84 34.90 -34.66
N GLU A 290 -3.96 34.56 -35.61
CA GLU A 290 -3.54 35.49 -36.67
C GLU A 290 -4.73 35.92 -37.54
N ALA A 291 -5.61 34.98 -37.91
CA ALA A 291 -6.84 35.29 -38.63
C ALA A 291 -7.77 36.20 -37.82
N GLU A 292 -7.89 35.98 -36.51
CA GLU A 292 -8.70 36.82 -35.62
C GLU A 292 -8.13 38.24 -35.50
N ILE A 293 -6.81 38.38 -35.39
CA ILE A 293 -6.12 39.69 -35.39
C ILE A 293 -6.38 40.42 -36.71
N ARG A 294 -6.12 39.75 -37.84
CA ARG A 294 -6.39 40.32 -39.18
C ARG A 294 -7.84 40.75 -39.33
N HIS A 295 -8.79 39.94 -38.83
CA HIS A 295 -10.20 40.29 -38.84
C HIS A 295 -10.50 41.54 -37.99
N LYS A 296 -9.94 41.63 -36.77
CA LYS A 296 -10.10 42.81 -35.91
C LYS A 296 -9.51 44.07 -36.53
N ASP A 297 -8.34 43.96 -37.15
CA ASP A 297 -7.69 45.08 -37.84
C ASP A 297 -8.54 45.59 -39.01
N LEU A 298 -9.05 44.67 -39.85
CA LEU A 298 -9.98 45.01 -40.93
C LEU A 298 -11.26 45.67 -40.41
N MET A 299 -11.82 45.18 -39.30
CA MET A 299 -12.99 45.80 -38.69
C MET A 299 -12.70 47.21 -38.17
N ALA A 300 -11.55 47.43 -37.55
CA ALA A 300 -11.11 48.76 -37.08
C ALA A 300 -10.83 49.72 -38.25
N GLU A 301 -10.31 49.23 -39.37
CA GLU A 301 -10.16 50.01 -40.61
C GLU A 301 -11.51 50.41 -41.21
N LEU A 302 -12.45 49.47 -41.28
CA LEU A 302 -13.82 49.76 -41.73
C LEU A 302 -14.51 50.79 -40.83
N GLU A 303 -14.33 50.70 -39.52
CA GLU A 303 -14.88 51.66 -38.57
C GLU A 303 -14.26 53.06 -38.75
N ARG A 304 -12.94 53.15 -38.90
CA ARG A 304 -12.24 54.40 -39.23
C ARG A 304 -12.75 54.99 -40.55
N ALA A 305 -12.95 54.17 -41.57
CA ALA A 305 -13.49 54.60 -42.85
C ALA A 305 -14.94 55.11 -42.73
N ARG A 306 -15.79 54.45 -41.92
CA ARG A 306 -17.15 54.91 -41.64
C ARG A 306 -17.17 56.27 -40.94
N GLN A 307 -16.36 56.45 -39.90
CA GLN A 307 -16.26 57.72 -39.18
C GLN A 307 -15.81 58.87 -40.09
N LEU A 308 -14.83 58.61 -40.99
CA LEU A 308 -14.40 59.60 -41.98
C LEU A 308 -15.51 59.93 -42.99
N ALA A 309 -16.28 58.95 -43.45
CA ALA A 309 -17.39 59.18 -44.37
C ALA A 309 -18.53 59.96 -43.70
N GLU A 310 -18.83 59.70 -42.44
CA GLU A 310 -19.83 60.42 -41.65
C GLU A 310 -19.40 61.87 -41.38
N ALA A 311 -18.13 62.09 -41.01
CA ALA A 311 -17.57 63.43 -40.86
C ALA A 311 -17.64 64.27 -42.15
N ARG A 312 -17.43 63.63 -43.32
CA ARG A 312 -17.58 64.30 -44.63
C ARG A 312 -19.02 64.70 -44.91
N ARG A 313 -19.99 63.79 -44.69
CA ARG A 313 -21.42 64.11 -44.85
C ARG A 313 -21.84 65.29 -43.98
N ASN A 314 -21.42 65.30 -42.72
CA ASN A 314 -21.72 66.40 -41.81
C ASN A 314 -21.08 67.73 -42.27
N ALA A 315 -19.87 67.71 -42.83
CA ALA A 315 -19.23 68.90 -43.38
C ALA A 315 -19.98 69.43 -44.61
N ASP A 316 -20.46 68.54 -45.49
CA ASP A 316 -21.23 68.90 -46.67
C ASP A 316 -22.60 69.51 -46.25
N ASP A 317 -23.29 68.93 -45.27
CA ASP A 317 -24.57 69.44 -44.75
C ASP A 317 -24.43 70.85 -44.13
N VAL A 318 -23.39 71.09 -43.33
CA VAL A 318 -23.12 72.42 -42.75
C VAL A 318 -22.82 73.46 -43.83
N SER A 319 -22.15 73.07 -44.92
CA SER A 319 -21.86 73.97 -46.03
C SER A 319 -23.12 74.42 -46.78
N ALA A 320 -24.10 73.52 -46.91
CA ALA A 320 -25.39 73.82 -47.54
C ALA A 320 -26.24 74.79 -46.70
N ASP A 321 -26.21 74.67 -45.37
CA ASP A 321 -26.94 75.58 -44.46
C ASP A 321 -26.41 77.03 -44.51
N ILE A 322 -25.09 77.21 -44.67
CA ILE A 322 -24.47 78.54 -44.80
C ILE A 322 -24.90 79.23 -46.09
N GLU A 323 -25.06 78.50 -47.19
CA GLU A 323 -25.55 79.08 -48.45
C GLU A 323 -27.01 79.53 -48.36
N LYS A 324 -27.85 78.77 -47.64
CA LYS A 324 -29.26 79.11 -47.44
C LYS A 324 -29.44 80.46 -46.72
N GLN A 325 -28.68 80.70 -45.64
CA GLN A 325 -28.76 81.97 -44.89
C GLN A 325 -28.38 83.20 -45.74
N LYS A 326 -27.38 83.08 -46.62
CA LYS A 326 -26.97 84.19 -47.50
C LYS A 326 -28.07 84.61 -48.48
N ILE A 327 -28.90 83.66 -48.92
CA ILE A 327 -30.00 83.92 -49.86
C ILE A 327 -31.16 84.64 -49.13
N GLU A 328 -31.45 84.25 -47.89
CA GLU A 328 -32.51 84.85 -47.07
C GLU A 328 -32.19 86.32 -46.73
N ASP A 329 -30.96 86.62 -46.30
CA ASP A 329 -30.53 87.99 -45.99
C ASP A 329 -30.56 88.92 -47.23
N ALA A 330 -30.23 88.39 -48.41
CA ALA A 330 -30.29 89.13 -49.66
C ALA A 330 -31.74 89.48 -50.06
N ALA A 331 -32.69 88.56 -49.81
CA ALA A 331 -34.10 88.77 -50.11
C ALA A 331 -34.73 89.86 -49.23
N ASP A 332 -34.40 89.91 -47.93
CA ASP A 332 -34.96 90.90 -47.02
C ASP A 332 -34.38 92.31 -47.25
N LYS A 333 -33.11 92.41 -47.68
CA LYS A 333 -32.54 93.69 -48.14
C LYS A 333 -33.31 94.26 -49.34
N GLN A 334 -33.70 93.42 -50.30
CA GLN A 334 -34.49 93.87 -51.46
C GLN A 334 -35.89 94.38 -51.07
N LYS A 335 -36.56 93.73 -50.11
CA LYS A 335 -37.87 94.19 -49.60
C LYS A 335 -37.78 95.57 -48.96
N ARG A 336 -36.76 95.83 -48.13
CA ARG A 336 -36.55 97.16 -47.51
C ARG A 336 -36.31 98.25 -48.55
N ILE A 337 -35.54 97.95 -49.61
CA ILE A 337 -35.34 98.90 -50.73
C ILE A 337 -36.66 99.21 -51.44
N GLN A 338 -37.52 98.21 -51.66
CA GLN A 338 -38.84 98.42 -52.28
C GLN A 338 -39.72 99.31 -51.39
N GLN A 339 -39.74 99.09 -50.07
CA GLN A 339 -40.51 99.91 -49.13
C GLN A 339 -40.01 101.36 -49.06
N CYS A 340 -38.70 101.61 -49.20
CA CYS A 340 -38.16 102.97 -49.30
C CYS A 340 -38.64 103.73 -50.55
N ARG A 341 -39.00 103.01 -51.62
CA ARG A 341 -39.48 103.57 -52.88
C ARG A 341 -40.99 103.74 -52.93
N ASP A 342 -41.72 103.23 -51.94
CA ASP A 342 -43.17 103.38 -51.87
C ASP A 342 -43.55 104.87 -51.71
N PRO A 343 -44.34 105.45 -52.65
CA PRO A 343 -44.77 106.84 -52.57
C PRO A 343 -45.49 107.19 -51.26
N ALA A 344 -46.24 106.24 -50.67
CA ALA A 344 -46.95 106.47 -49.41
C ALA A 344 -45.97 106.67 -48.24
N VAL A 345 -44.87 105.90 -48.21
CA VAL A 345 -43.81 106.04 -47.20
C VAL A 345 -43.06 107.35 -47.41
N GLN A 346 -42.74 107.69 -48.65
CA GLN A 346 -42.05 108.95 -48.98
C GLN A 346 -42.89 110.18 -48.63
N GLN A 347 -44.20 110.12 -48.80
CA GLN A 347 -45.10 111.22 -48.46
C GLN A 347 -45.14 111.45 -46.94
N ILE A 348 -45.26 110.38 -46.15
CA ILE A 348 -45.24 110.48 -44.69
C ILE A 348 -43.89 111.02 -44.20
N LEU A 349 -42.79 110.54 -44.79
CA LEU A 349 -41.43 110.94 -44.44
C LEU A 349 -40.95 112.21 -45.13
N ALA A 350 -41.78 112.87 -45.93
CA ALA A 350 -41.41 114.06 -46.69
C ALA A 350 -40.70 115.16 -45.87
N PRO A 351 -41.10 115.44 -44.60
CA PRO A 351 -40.38 116.42 -43.76
C PRO A 351 -38.93 116.05 -43.45
N PHE A 352 -38.54 114.78 -43.59
CA PHE A 352 -37.20 114.28 -43.33
C PHE A 352 -36.39 114.07 -44.62
N LEU A 353 -37.04 113.56 -45.67
CA LEU A 353 -36.38 113.24 -46.94
C LEU A 353 -36.10 114.50 -47.79
N THR A 354 -36.94 115.53 -47.67
CA THR A 354 -36.75 116.77 -48.45
C THR A 354 -35.51 117.52 -47.98
N LYS A 355 -34.73 118.05 -48.92
CA LYS A 355 -33.53 118.81 -48.59
C LYS A 355 -33.90 120.16 -47.96
N GLY A 356 -33.25 120.50 -46.84
CA GLY A 356 -33.50 121.73 -46.08
C GLY A 356 -32.22 122.25 -45.41
N TYR A 357 -32.26 123.49 -44.93
CA TYR A 357 -31.10 124.18 -44.35
C TYR A 357 -30.86 123.88 -42.86
N TRP A 358 -31.77 123.14 -42.22
CA TRP A 358 -31.72 122.86 -40.79
C TRP A 358 -31.61 121.36 -40.51
N GLN A 359 -30.88 120.99 -39.45
CA GLN A 359 -30.80 119.61 -38.96
C GLN A 359 -31.19 119.55 -37.47
N PRO A 360 -31.77 118.43 -37.00
CA PRO A 360 -32.07 118.24 -35.59
C PRO A 360 -30.84 118.44 -34.71
N GLY A 361 -30.95 119.30 -33.69
CA GLY A 361 -29.87 119.61 -32.74
C GLY A 361 -29.01 120.84 -33.07
N ASP A 362 -29.18 121.47 -34.23
CA ASP A 362 -28.45 122.69 -34.58
C ASP A 362 -29.07 123.91 -33.87
N ARG A 363 -28.26 124.70 -33.13
CA ARG A 363 -28.73 125.73 -32.16
C ARG A 363 -29.01 127.13 -32.75
N THR A 364 -28.57 127.44 -33.96
CA THR A 364 -28.81 128.71 -34.66
C THR A 364 -28.71 128.48 -36.17
N GLY A 365 -29.60 129.09 -36.96
CA GLY A 365 -29.86 128.71 -38.36
C GLY A 365 -28.69 128.73 -39.34
N ALA A 366 -28.90 127.97 -40.43
CA ALA A 366 -28.17 127.89 -41.70
C ALA A 366 -26.94 126.94 -41.78
N ASN A 367 -27.20 125.65 -41.99
CA ASN A 367 -26.33 124.86 -42.88
C ASN A 367 -26.45 125.48 -44.28
N ILE A 368 -25.33 125.81 -44.95
CA ILE A 368 -25.35 126.44 -46.28
C ILE A 368 -25.88 125.45 -47.34
N ASP A 369 -25.64 124.16 -47.15
CA ASP A 369 -26.05 123.10 -48.08
C ASP A 369 -27.44 122.56 -47.75
N LEU A 370 -28.28 122.50 -48.79
CA LEU A 370 -29.57 121.81 -48.75
C LEU A 370 -29.35 120.30 -48.65
N LYS A 371 -29.60 119.72 -47.48
CA LYS A 371 -29.44 118.27 -47.22
C LYS A 371 -30.72 117.64 -46.65
N PRO A 372 -30.99 116.35 -46.94
CA PRO A 372 -32.02 115.61 -46.20
C PRO A 372 -31.65 115.53 -44.73
N VAL A 373 -32.61 115.21 -43.87
CA VAL A 373 -32.33 115.06 -42.44
C VAL A 373 -31.35 113.89 -42.23
N SER A 374 -30.33 114.06 -41.38
CA SER A 374 -29.38 113.00 -41.06
C SER A 374 -30.00 111.96 -40.13
N TYR A 375 -29.86 110.68 -40.49
CA TYR A 375 -30.33 109.55 -39.69
C TYR A 375 -29.59 109.47 -38.34
N ALA A 376 -28.25 109.66 -38.36
CA ALA A 376 -27.46 109.73 -37.14
C ALA A 376 -27.89 110.91 -36.25
N LYS A 377 -28.17 112.08 -36.83
CA LYS A 377 -28.68 113.23 -36.06
C LYS A 377 -30.08 113.00 -35.49
N LEU A 378 -31.00 112.35 -36.22
CA LEU A 378 -32.31 111.96 -35.69
C LEU A 378 -32.19 110.98 -34.52
N THR A 379 -31.28 110.01 -34.64
CA THR A 379 -30.96 109.05 -33.59
C THR A 379 -30.41 109.78 -32.35
N ALA A 380 -29.39 110.63 -32.52
CA ALA A 380 -28.74 111.38 -31.45
C ALA A 380 -29.68 112.41 -30.80
N PHE A 381 -30.54 113.05 -31.59
CA PHE A 381 -31.59 113.94 -31.07
C PHE A 381 -32.57 113.15 -30.19
N GLY A 382 -32.72 111.84 -30.43
CA GLY A 382 -33.61 110.94 -29.71
C GLY A 382 -34.99 110.82 -30.37
N ALA A 383 -35.14 111.29 -31.61
CA ALA A 383 -36.40 111.22 -32.35
C ALA A 383 -36.76 109.78 -32.78
N LEU A 384 -35.78 108.88 -32.86
CA LEU A 384 -35.97 107.48 -33.28
C LEU A 384 -36.12 106.49 -32.12
N GLN A 385 -36.22 106.96 -30.88
CA GLN A 385 -36.53 106.08 -29.76
C GLN A 385 -38.04 105.78 -29.77
N PRO A 386 -38.49 104.52 -29.70
CA PRO A 386 -39.91 104.15 -29.71
C PRO A 386 -40.60 104.46 -28.37
N THR A 387 -40.41 105.68 -27.87
CA THR A 387 -40.93 106.20 -26.62
C THR A 387 -41.74 107.47 -26.88
N ALA A 388 -42.64 107.83 -25.96
CA ALA A 388 -43.44 109.06 -26.08
C ALA A 388 -42.56 110.33 -26.20
N LEU A 389 -41.36 110.32 -25.59
CA LEU A 389 -40.38 111.40 -25.73
C LEU A 389 -39.80 111.45 -27.15
N GLY A 390 -39.50 110.30 -27.76
CA GLY A 390 -39.00 110.23 -29.12
C GLY A 390 -40.03 110.72 -30.15
N ILE A 391 -41.30 110.35 -29.98
CA ILE A 391 -42.41 110.87 -30.80
C ILE A 391 -42.52 112.39 -30.68
N ARG A 392 -42.46 112.94 -29.46
CA ARG A 392 -42.48 114.39 -29.23
C ARG A 392 -41.32 115.10 -29.93
N LYS A 393 -40.12 114.51 -29.90
CA LYS A 393 -38.94 115.04 -30.60
C LYS A 393 -39.06 114.92 -32.12
N LEU A 394 -39.64 113.85 -32.62
CA LEU A 394 -39.90 113.67 -34.05
C LEU A 394 -40.88 114.73 -34.57
N LEU A 395 -41.93 115.03 -33.80
CA LEU A 395 -42.87 116.11 -34.09
C LEU A 395 -42.19 117.48 -34.13
N GLN A 396 -41.27 117.77 -33.20
CA GLN A 396 -40.51 119.01 -33.21
C GLN A 396 -39.69 119.20 -34.50
N VAL A 397 -39.21 118.11 -35.10
CA VAL A 397 -38.47 118.14 -36.36
C VAL A 397 -39.42 118.32 -37.56
N ALA A 398 -40.58 117.65 -37.55
CA ALA A 398 -41.46 117.58 -38.72
C ALA A 398 -42.56 118.65 -38.80
N THR A 399 -42.87 119.36 -37.71
CA THR A 399 -43.95 120.37 -37.65
C THR A 399 -43.42 121.80 -37.61
N LYS A 400 -44.31 122.80 -37.79
CA LYS A 400 -43.99 124.23 -37.57
C LYS A 400 -43.98 124.55 -36.07
N ASP A 401 -43.01 124.01 -35.34
CA ASP A 401 -42.80 124.39 -33.95
C ASP A 401 -42.28 125.84 -33.89
N PRO A 402 -42.81 126.74 -33.03
CA PRO A 402 -42.35 128.13 -32.96
C PRO A 402 -40.85 128.30 -32.70
N HIS A 403 -40.18 127.30 -32.09
CA HIS A 403 -38.75 127.37 -31.79
C HIS A 403 -37.86 126.92 -32.96
N TYR A 404 -38.38 126.13 -33.91
CA TYR A 404 -37.58 125.50 -34.98
C TYR A 404 -38.13 125.73 -36.40
N GLY A 405 -39.43 125.99 -36.52
CA GLY A 405 -40.16 126.09 -37.79
C GLY A 405 -39.76 127.28 -38.65
N ASP A 406 -39.25 128.36 -38.06
CA ASP A 406 -38.75 129.52 -38.80
C ASP A 406 -37.35 129.32 -39.39
N LEU A 407 -36.61 128.31 -38.93
CA LEU A 407 -35.22 128.05 -39.33
C LEU A 407 -35.11 127.31 -40.67
N ASP A 408 -36.19 126.67 -41.14
CA ASP A 408 -36.20 125.94 -42.42
C ASP A 408 -37.58 126.01 -43.07
N LYS A 409 -37.69 126.98 -43.99
CA LYS A 409 -38.87 127.30 -44.79
C LYS A 409 -39.02 126.41 -46.04
N VAL A 410 -38.06 125.54 -46.33
CA VAL A 410 -38.01 124.76 -47.58
C VAL A 410 -38.74 123.42 -47.44
N ARG A 411 -38.59 122.74 -46.30
CA ARG A 411 -39.19 121.42 -46.12
C ARG A 411 -40.70 121.47 -45.90
N PRO A 412 -41.47 120.54 -46.51
CA PRO A 412 -42.87 120.37 -46.19
C PRO A 412 -42.97 119.98 -44.72
N ARG A 413 -43.80 120.70 -43.97
CA ARG A 413 -44.08 120.41 -42.56
C ARG A 413 -45.40 119.69 -42.46
N TRP A 414 -45.50 118.76 -41.51
CA TRP A 414 -46.80 118.22 -41.17
C TRP A 414 -47.69 119.36 -40.64
N PRO A 415 -48.98 119.42 -41.04
CA PRO A 415 -49.92 120.43 -40.58
C PRO A 415 -50.41 120.19 -39.13
N TYR A 416 -49.66 119.40 -38.36
CA TYR A 416 -50.00 118.98 -37.00
C TYR A 416 -49.50 120.00 -35.98
N ASN A 417 -50.12 120.00 -34.80
CA ASN A 417 -49.58 120.75 -33.67
C ASN A 417 -48.25 120.12 -33.23
N SER A 418 -47.25 120.91 -32.80
CA SER A 418 -45.99 120.35 -32.29
C SER A 418 -46.14 119.76 -30.87
N ASP A 419 -47.17 120.19 -30.13
CA ASP A 419 -47.50 119.63 -28.82
C ASP A 419 -48.32 118.34 -28.97
N ILE A 420 -47.71 117.22 -28.55
CA ILE A 420 -48.32 115.88 -28.57
C ILE A 420 -49.70 115.82 -27.90
N LYS A 421 -49.98 116.70 -26.92
CA LYS A 421 -51.26 116.76 -26.21
C LYS A 421 -52.39 117.36 -27.05
N ARG A 422 -52.07 118.06 -28.15
CA ARG A 422 -53.03 118.79 -29.00
C ARG A 422 -53.22 118.13 -30.38
N ILE A 423 -52.54 117.02 -30.64
CA ILE A 423 -52.61 116.25 -31.89
C ILE A 423 -53.77 115.25 -31.81
N LYS A 424 -54.49 115.05 -32.92
CA LYS A 424 -55.56 114.04 -32.99
C LYS A 424 -54.97 112.62 -32.97
N PRO A 425 -55.65 111.61 -32.40
CA PRO A 425 -55.14 110.23 -32.34
C PRO A 425 -54.67 109.66 -33.69
N GLU A 426 -55.38 109.96 -34.78
CA GLU A 426 -55.02 109.53 -36.14
C GLU A 426 -53.66 110.08 -36.60
N GLN A 427 -53.39 111.35 -36.28
CA GLN A 427 -52.11 112.02 -36.59
C GLN A 427 -50.98 111.44 -35.73
N LEU A 428 -51.27 111.05 -34.48
CA LEU A 428 -50.30 110.40 -33.61
C LEU A 428 -49.89 109.02 -34.15
N GLU A 429 -50.83 108.25 -34.70
CA GLU A 429 -50.53 106.97 -35.35
C GLU A 429 -49.70 107.16 -36.63
N GLU A 430 -49.95 108.20 -37.41
CA GLU A 430 -49.11 108.53 -38.57
C GLU A 430 -47.68 108.89 -38.16
N VAL A 431 -47.50 109.62 -37.05
CA VAL A 431 -46.18 109.95 -36.51
C VAL A 431 -45.46 108.70 -35.98
N LYS A 432 -46.17 107.78 -35.30
CA LYS A 432 -45.60 106.49 -34.89
C LYS A 432 -45.20 105.65 -36.10
N LYS A 433 -46.02 105.65 -37.15
CA LYS A 433 -45.75 104.96 -38.40
C LYS A 433 -44.52 105.56 -39.11
N ALA A 434 -44.42 106.88 -39.15
CA ALA A 434 -43.23 107.59 -39.63
C ALA A 434 -41.98 107.22 -38.84
N GLN A 435 -42.09 107.17 -37.51
CA GLN A 435 -40.99 106.77 -36.62
C GLN A 435 -40.55 105.32 -36.89
N ALA A 436 -41.49 104.40 -37.02
CA ALA A 436 -41.22 103.00 -37.33
C ALA A 436 -40.53 102.84 -38.70
N TYR A 437 -41.00 103.56 -39.72
CA TYR A 437 -40.34 103.57 -41.02
C TYR A 437 -38.91 104.13 -40.94
N LEU A 438 -38.69 105.21 -40.19
CA LEU A 438 -37.34 105.73 -40.01
C LEU A 438 -36.46 104.72 -39.27
N ILE A 439 -36.95 103.99 -38.26
CA ILE A 439 -36.15 102.98 -37.54
C ILE A 439 -35.78 101.78 -38.43
N ASP A 440 -36.76 101.20 -39.14
CA ASP A 440 -36.55 99.97 -39.92
C ASP A 440 -35.87 100.26 -41.26
N LEU A 441 -36.29 101.33 -41.95
CA LEU A 441 -35.79 101.68 -43.27
C LEU A 441 -34.64 102.68 -43.23
N GLY A 442 -34.41 103.38 -42.11
CA GLY A 442 -33.41 104.44 -41.98
C GLY A 442 -32.01 104.06 -42.48
N PRO A 443 -31.42 102.92 -42.06
CA PRO A 443 -30.13 102.49 -42.58
C PRO A 443 -30.14 102.27 -44.10
N THR A 444 -31.22 101.69 -44.64
CA THR A 444 -31.39 101.47 -46.09
C THR A 444 -31.58 102.81 -46.81
N MET A 445 -32.30 103.77 -46.22
CA MET A 445 -32.50 105.11 -46.76
C MET A 445 -31.20 105.93 -46.76
N VAL A 446 -30.29 105.69 -45.82
CA VAL A 446 -28.93 106.25 -45.84
C VAL A 446 -28.10 105.63 -46.96
N GLU A 447 -28.13 104.30 -47.13
CA GLU A 447 -27.46 103.61 -48.26
C GLU A 447 -27.98 104.12 -49.62
N LEU A 448 -29.28 104.39 -49.73
CA LEU A 448 -29.92 104.93 -50.93
C LEU A 448 -29.77 106.46 -51.08
N GLY A 449 -29.14 107.15 -50.12
CA GLY A 449 -28.93 108.61 -50.15
C GLY A 449 -30.20 109.45 -49.95
N MET A 450 -31.28 108.85 -49.45
CA MET A 450 -32.55 109.53 -49.14
C MET A 450 -32.52 110.27 -47.80
N LEU A 451 -31.71 109.78 -46.85
CA LEU A 451 -31.35 110.47 -45.61
C LEU A 451 -29.85 110.78 -45.63
N GLU A 452 -29.43 111.84 -44.93
CA GLU A 452 -28.00 112.08 -44.73
C GLU A 452 -27.46 111.05 -43.72
N ARG A 453 -26.18 110.68 -43.89
CA ARG A 453 -25.52 109.72 -43.02
C ARG A 453 -25.41 110.20 -41.57
#